data_AF-A0A5K1JZP2-F1
#
_entry.id   AF-A0A5K1JZP2-F1
#
_cell.length_a   1.000
_cell.length_b   1.000
_cell.length_c   1.000
_cell.angle_alpha   90.00
_cell.angle_beta   90.00
_cell.angle_gamma   90.00
#
_symmetry.space_group_name_H-M   'P 1'
#
loop_
_entity.id
_entity.type
_entity.pdbx_description
1 polymer ?
#
loop_
_entity_poly.entity_id
_entity_poly.type
_entity_poly.pdbx_seq_one_letter_code
_entity_poly.pdbx_strand_id
1 'polypeptide(L)'
;MLAHLTNASRRPATQATHAARTCLVVVPRRHYAAQNAETVADPFKAGPSYAQWLRGEGLKYKEAHRPNNWLGGEVVEFVLFGCCFGARLLTYIWHLHPRLRVQPFPLNPSFKPPTPISDSIRTAIWNDYIADPATFNVRLLSQRHGLSIARVDAILRLKGLEEHWKKKKPLQTGFLIGMEKALGVAEKQASLRGARRTGGQELGEDAVEADELSEATKNVARDRYQRLFWEPVIEGQDPTMPESLASASRIGKDAKAHHEKAQLNKLRRLKFNTEPEVIHERPGRPTLHFVDVGVKFVDVRDQLKRDRAAQRRAHMKAKRRGPEAASPEPPVNATETETASAAA
;
A
#
# COMPACT_ATOMS: atom_id res chain seq x y z
N MET A 1 49.15 -28.35 42.78
CA MET A 1 49.49 -28.55 41.36
C MET A 1 48.72 -27.50 40.58
N LEU A 2 49.46 -26.57 39.96
CA LEU A 2 49.20 -25.87 38.68
C LEU A 2 47.75 -25.42 38.37
N ALA A 3 47.45 -24.22 37.87
CA ALA A 3 48.12 -22.96 37.62
C ALA A 3 47.02 -22.05 37.01
N HIS A 4 47.10 -20.75 37.29
CA HIS A 4 46.74 -19.62 36.42
C HIS A 4 45.72 -19.79 35.27
N LEU A 5 44.73 -18.87 35.23
CA LEU A 5 44.52 -17.98 34.07
C LEU A 5 43.51 -16.86 34.42
N THR A 6 44.03 -15.81 35.05
CA THR A 6 43.45 -14.46 35.02
C THR A 6 43.75 -13.83 33.67
N ASN A 7 42.74 -13.70 32.79
CA ASN A 7 42.88 -12.92 31.57
C ASN A 7 42.12 -11.60 31.68
N ALA A 8 42.88 -10.57 32.06
CA ALA A 8 42.50 -9.18 31.94
C ALA A 8 42.51 -8.77 30.45
N SER A 9 41.33 -8.63 29.85
CA SER A 9 41.19 -7.93 28.57
C SER A 9 41.03 -6.44 28.83
N ARG A 10 42.16 -5.73 28.84
CA ARG A 10 42.21 -4.28 28.66
C ARG A 10 41.80 -3.98 27.22
N ARG A 11 40.67 -3.32 27.01
CA ARG A 11 40.39 -2.60 25.77
C ARG A 11 40.62 -1.10 25.99
N PRO A 12 41.24 -0.41 25.01
CA PRO A 12 41.62 0.99 25.14
C PRO A 12 40.38 1.90 25.15
N ALA A 13 40.39 2.86 26.08
CA ALA A 13 39.49 3.99 26.08
C ALA A 13 39.80 4.87 24.86
N THR A 14 38.95 4.79 23.84
CA THR A 14 38.90 5.82 22.80
C THR A 14 38.16 7.02 23.36
N GLN A 15 38.94 7.99 23.83
CA GLN A 15 38.50 9.37 24.00
C GLN A 15 38.30 9.97 22.60
N ALA A 16 37.06 9.97 22.12
CA ALA A 16 36.64 10.80 21.00
C ALA A 16 35.58 11.78 21.51
N THR A 17 36.10 12.89 22.02
CA THR A 17 35.58 14.25 22.00
C THR A 17 34.21 14.47 21.33
N HIS A 18 33.29 15.00 22.13
CA HIS A 18 32.47 16.18 21.83
C HIS A 18 32.19 16.49 20.35
N ALA A 19 30.93 16.30 19.93
CA ALA A 19 30.10 17.32 19.25
C ALA A 19 28.93 16.67 18.51
N ALA A 20 27.90 16.25 19.23
CA ALA A 20 26.56 16.15 18.65
C ALA A 20 25.64 17.03 19.50
N ARG A 21 25.82 18.35 19.30
CA ARG A 21 24.86 19.35 19.73
C ARG A 21 23.49 18.94 19.23
N THR A 22 22.57 18.89 20.18
CA THR A 22 21.13 18.96 20.03
C THR A 22 20.75 19.98 18.96
N CYS A 23 20.63 19.54 17.71
CA CYS A 23 19.90 20.29 16.69
C CYS A 23 18.41 19.98 16.87
N LEU A 24 17.85 20.42 18.01
CA LEU A 24 16.47 20.87 18.00
C LEU A 24 16.47 22.09 17.08
N VAL A 25 16.22 21.85 15.80
CA VAL A 25 15.86 22.92 14.87
C VAL A 25 14.55 23.47 15.42
N VAL A 26 14.67 24.48 16.29
CA VAL A 26 13.65 25.48 16.50
C VAL A 26 13.42 26.05 15.13
N VAL A 27 12.45 25.47 14.41
CA VAL A 27 11.98 26.02 13.14
C VAL A 27 11.62 27.46 13.48
N PRO A 28 12.31 28.46 12.88
CA PRO A 28 11.97 29.85 13.12
C PRO A 28 10.50 29.96 12.80
N ARG A 29 9.70 30.37 13.79
CA ARG A 29 8.32 30.78 13.57
C ARG A 29 8.41 31.74 12.39
N ARG A 30 7.94 31.34 11.21
CA ARG A 30 7.99 32.17 10.01
C ARG A 30 7.29 33.46 10.39
N HIS A 31 8.07 34.52 10.61
CA HIS A 31 7.57 35.86 10.81
C HIS A 31 6.98 36.29 9.47
N TYR A 32 5.73 35.91 9.22
CA TYR A 32 4.97 36.29 8.03
C TYR A 32 4.55 37.78 8.03
N ALA A 33 4.97 38.58 9.02
CA ALA A 33 4.43 39.92 9.20
C ALA A 33 5.50 40.90 9.68
N ALA A 34 6.34 41.41 8.77
CA ALA A 34 7.13 42.61 9.06
C ALA A 34 7.55 43.46 7.85
N GLN A 35 7.42 42.98 6.61
CA GLN A 35 8.11 43.66 5.48
C GLN A 35 7.24 44.51 4.55
N ASN A 36 5.93 44.67 4.77
CA ASN A 36 5.10 45.60 3.98
C ASN A 36 4.21 46.43 4.92
N ALA A 37 4.80 47.40 5.62
CA ALA A 37 4.13 48.20 6.65
C ALA A 37 3.38 49.44 6.11
N GLU A 38 3.37 49.69 4.80
CA GLU A 38 2.70 50.88 4.25
C GLU A 38 1.72 50.51 3.14
N THR A 39 0.43 50.75 3.42
CA THR A 39 -0.72 50.89 2.50
C THR A 39 -1.52 49.67 2.02
N VAL A 40 -1.27 48.45 2.48
CA VAL A 40 -2.26 47.36 2.29
C VAL A 40 -3.20 47.37 3.49
N ALA A 41 -4.38 47.99 3.32
CA ALA A 41 -5.44 47.94 4.32
C ALA A 41 -5.64 46.49 4.77
N ASP A 42 -5.48 46.25 6.07
CA ASP A 42 -5.60 44.92 6.65
C ASP A 42 -6.97 44.33 6.24
N PRO A 43 -7.01 43.26 5.43
CA PRO A 43 -8.27 42.70 4.94
C PRO A 43 -9.16 42.23 6.10
N PHE A 44 -8.60 41.99 7.28
CA PHE A 44 -9.35 41.66 8.49
C PHE A 44 -10.02 42.86 9.17
N LYS A 45 -9.60 44.10 8.85
CA LYS A 45 -10.25 45.32 9.36
C LYS A 45 -11.45 45.77 8.53
N ALA A 46 -11.51 45.37 7.25
CA ALA A 46 -12.62 45.69 6.36
C ALA A 46 -13.76 44.64 6.40
N GLY A 47 -13.53 43.47 7.01
CA GLY A 47 -14.52 42.40 7.10
C GLY A 47 -15.55 42.60 8.21
N PRO A 48 -16.72 41.93 8.13
CA PRO A 48 -17.67 41.88 9.23
C PRO A 48 -17.01 41.30 10.48
N SER A 49 -17.31 41.87 11.65
CA SER A 49 -16.88 41.29 12.93
C SER A 49 -17.32 39.83 13.02
N TYR A 50 -16.56 38.99 13.72
CA TYR A 50 -16.89 37.57 13.92
C TYR A 50 -18.33 37.38 14.45
N ALA A 51 -18.79 38.25 15.36
CA ALA A 51 -20.16 38.20 15.88
C ALA A 51 -21.23 38.58 14.83
N GLN A 52 -20.88 39.42 13.85
CA GLN A 52 -21.74 39.73 12.72
C GLN A 52 -21.76 38.58 11.70
N TRP A 53 -20.60 37.96 11.45
CA TRP A 53 -20.50 36.76 10.61
C TRP A 53 -21.33 35.60 11.19
N LEU A 54 -21.22 35.30 12.49
CA LEU A 54 -22.01 34.25 13.16
C LEU A 54 -23.52 34.47 13.04
N ARG A 55 -23.97 35.72 13.01
CA ARG A 55 -25.40 36.08 12.86
C ARG A 55 -25.86 36.06 11.39
N GLY A 56 -24.95 36.25 10.45
CA GLY A 56 -25.20 36.16 9.00
C GLY A 56 -24.82 34.79 8.44
N GLU A 57 -23.73 34.75 7.68
CA GLU A 57 -23.28 33.53 6.99
C GLU A 57 -22.98 32.35 7.92
N GLY A 58 -22.50 32.61 9.13
CA GLY A 58 -22.16 31.57 10.11
C GLY A 58 -23.38 30.78 10.59
N LEU A 59 -24.58 31.36 10.50
CA LEU A 59 -25.81 30.75 10.99
C LEU A 59 -26.13 29.43 10.26
N LYS A 60 -25.74 29.29 8.99
CA LYS A 60 -25.92 28.05 8.20
C LYS A 60 -25.10 26.86 8.73
N TYR A 61 -24.06 27.12 9.51
CA TYR A 61 -23.21 26.09 10.10
C TYR A 61 -23.62 25.71 11.52
N LYS A 62 -24.61 26.40 12.11
CA LYS A 62 -25.08 26.14 13.46
C LYS A 62 -25.72 24.75 13.58
N GLU A 63 -26.45 24.34 12.55
CA GLU A 63 -27.14 23.05 12.51
C GLU A 63 -26.61 22.20 11.36
N ALA A 64 -26.39 20.91 11.62
CA ALA A 64 -25.95 19.97 10.59
C ALA A 64 -27.12 19.67 9.62
N HIS A 65 -26.94 20.02 8.36
CA HIS A 65 -27.90 19.73 7.28
C HIS A 65 -27.29 18.82 6.21
N ARG A 66 -28.13 18.29 5.32
CA ARG A 66 -27.72 17.53 4.13
C ARG A 66 -28.00 18.37 2.88
N PRO A 67 -27.07 18.48 1.90
CA PRO A 67 -25.70 17.90 1.87
C PRO A 67 -24.76 18.57 2.90
N ASN A 68 -23.55 18.01 3.08
CA ASN A 68 -22.59 18.44 4.09
C ASN A 68 -22.35 19.96 4.08
N ASN A 69 -22.49 20.59 5.24
CA ASN A 69 -22.31 22.04 5.41
C ASN A 69 -20.84 22.41 5.69
N TRP A 70 -19.93 22.01 4.81
CA TRP A 70 -18.51 22.33 4.98
C TRP A 70 -18.17 23.76 4.51
N LEU A 71 -17.16 24.37 5.12
CA LEU A 71 -16.74 25.75 4.82
C LEU A 71 -16.25 25.95 3.38
N GLY A 72 -15.66 24.92 2.77
CA GLY A 72 -15.20 24.98 1.38
C GLY A 72 -16.34 24.94 0.36
N GLY A 73 -17.58 24.67 0.78
CA GLY A 73 -18.75 24.64 -0.09
C GLY A 73 -18.74 23.49 -1.09
N GLU A 74 -19.64 23.61 -2.08
CA GLU A 74 -19.73 22.70 -3.21
C GLU A 74 -18.87 23.21 -4.36
N VAL A 75 -17.86 22.43 -4.74
CA VAL A 75 -17.11 22.68 -5.97
C VAL A 75 -17.74 21.84 -7.06
N VAL A 76 -18.44 22.50 -7.98
CA VAL A 76 -19.05 21.83 -9.15
C VAL A 76 -17.92 21.51 -10.13
N GLU A 77 -17.35 20.32 -10.00
CA GLU A 77 -16.31 19.83 -10.90
C GLU A 77 -16.97 19.18 -12.14
N PHE A 78 -16.95 19.88 -13.27
CA PHE A 78 -17.43 19.35 -14.55
C PHE A 78 -16.42 18.36 -15.11
N VAL A 79 -16.59 17.08 -14.79
CA VAL A 79 -15.78 16.01 -15.39
C VAL A 79 -16.35 15.67 -16.76
N LEU A 80 -15.69 16.13 -17.82
CA LEU A 80 -16.00 15.77 -19.21
C LEU A 80 -15.58 14.32 -19.47
N PHE A 81 -16.53 13.39 -19.36
CA PHE A 81 -16.34 12.01 -19.84
C PHE A 81 -16.58 11.97 -21.35
N GLY A 82 -15.50 12.01 -22.14
CA GLY A 82 -15.55 11.75 -23.57
C GLY A 82 -15.74 10.26 -23.86
N CYS A 83 -16.98 9.84 -24.14
CA CYS A 83 -17.23 8.51 -24.69
C CYS A 83 -16.97 8.53 -26.21
N CYS A 84 -15.79 8.08 -26.63
CA CYS A 84 -15.50 7.73 -28.03
C CYS A 84 -16.16 6.37 -28.35
N PHE A 85 -17.47 6.35 -28.55
CA PHE A 85 -18.15 5.18 -29.14
C PHE A 85 -18.25 5.37 -30.65
N GLY A 86 -17.77 4.38 -31.40
CA GLY A 86 -17.47 4.47 -32.83
C GLY A 86 -18.60 5.00 -33.71
N ALA A 87 -18.21 5.89 -34.62
CA ALA A 87 -18.78 6.19 -35.93
C ALA A 87 -20.25 5.82 -36.16
N ARG A 88 -21.17 6.45 -35.45
CA ARG A 88 -22.55 6.68 -35.92
C ARG A 88 -23.08 7.93 -35.26
N LEU A 89 -23.39 8.94 -36.07
CA LEU A 89 -24.05 10.19 -35.66
C LEU A 89 -25.38 9.86 -34.96
N LEU A 90 -25.38 9.79 -33.63
CA LEU A 90 -26.58 9.82 -32.82
C LEU A 90 -26.31 10.75 -31.63
N THR A 91 -27.00 11.89 -31.65
CA THR A 91 -27.27 12.85 -30.57
C THR A 91 -26.63 12.51 -29.22
N TYR A 92 -25.57 13.24 -28.87
CA TYR A 92 -24.96 13.24 -27.54
C TYR A 92 -25.97 13.73 -26.49
N ILE A 93 -26.63 12.81 -25.80
CA ILE A 93 -27.38 13.15 -24.58
C ILE A 93 -26.38 13.16 -23.43
N TRP A 94 -25.83 14.35 -23.17
CA TRP A 94 -24.89 14.63 -22.09
C TRP A 94 -25.59 14.45 -20.73
N HIS A 95 -25.46 13.27 -20.11
CA HIS A 95 -25.83 13.09 -18.71
C HIS A 95 -24.71 13.66 -17.83
N LEU A 96 -24.74 14.96 -17.58
CA LEU A 96 -23.96 15.58 -16.50
C LEU A 96 -24.51 15.05 -15.18
N HIS A 97 -23.84 14.06 -14.59
CA HIS A 97 -24.01 13.78 -13.17
C HIS A 97 -22.99 14.62 -12.40
N PRO A 98 -23.40 15.76 -11.78
CA PRO A 98 -22.52 16.47 -10.88
C PRO A 98 -22.14 15.54 -9.73
N ARG A 99 -20.88 15.09 -9.69
CA ARG A 99 -20.32 14.50 -8.48
C ARG A 99 -20.06 15.66 -7.52
N LEU A 100 -21.03 15.91 -6.65
CA LEU A 100 -20.90 16.87 -5.55
C LEU A 100 -19.73 16.41 -4.66
N ARG A 101 -18.53 16.97 -4.91
CA ARG A 101 -17.37 16.74 -4.04
C ARG A 101 -17.35 17.86 -3.01
N VAL A 102 -17.64 17.50 -1.78
CA VAL A 102 -17.65 18.42 -0.65
C VAL A 102 -16.19 18.72 -0.26
N GLN A 103 -15.85 19.99 -0.05
CA GLN A 103 -14.49 20.41 0.37
C GLN A 103 -14.52 20.92 1.82
N PRO A 104 -13.82 20.26 2.76
CA PRO A 104 -13.88 20.64 4.18
C PRO A 104 -13.15 21.97 4.43
N PHE A 105 -12.03 22.18 3.74
CA PHE A 105 -11.16 23.33 3.94
C PHE A 105 -11.03 24.14 2.65
N PRO A 106 -11.39 25.43 2.64
CA PRO A 106 -11.32 26.25 1.42
C PRO A 106 -9.89 26.36 0.86
N LEU A 107 -8.88 26.39 1.74
CA LEU A 107 -7.47 26.54 1.36
C LEU A 107 -6.76 25.23 0.97
N ASN A 108 -7.42 24.07 1.13
CA ASN A 108 -6.83 22.78 0.80
C ASN A 108 -7.78 21.94 -0.07
N PRO A 109 -7.73 22.10 -1.41
CA PRO A 109 -8.57 21.33 -2.31
C PRO A 109 -8.15 19.87 -2.47
N SER A 110 -6.92 19.52 -2.06
CA SER A 110 -6.42 18.13 -2.12
C SER A 110 -7.11 17.24 -1.09
N PHE A 111 -7.45 17.79 0.08
CA PHE A 111 -8.06 17.02 1.15
C PHE A 111 -9.58 16.86 0.95
N LYS A 112 -9.97 15.73 0.35
CA LYS A 112 -11.37 15.34 0.10
C LYS A 112 -11.65 14.01 0.83
N PRO A 113 -12.04 14.03 2.11
CA PRO A 113 -12.22 12.80 2.86
C PRO A 113 -13.39 11.99 2.28
N PRO A 114 -13.25 10.66 2.12
CA PRO A 114 -14.34 9.82 1.65
C PRO A 114 -15.44 9.76 2.71
N THR A 115 -16.70 9.68 2.27
CA THR A 115 -17.85 9.51 3.16
C THR A 115 -17.68 8.22 3.99
N PRO A 116 -17.91 8.26 5.31
CA PRO A 116 -17.80 7.07 6.13
C PRO A 116 -18.92 6.07 5.83
N ILE A 117 -18.71 4.82 6.26
CA ILE A 117 -19.66 3.73 6.07
C ILE A 117 -20.79 3.87 7.10
N SER A 118 -22.04 3.74 6.64
CA SER A 118 -23.23 3.73 7.50
C SER A 118 -23.25 2.54 8.46
N ASP A 119 -23.81 2.75 9.64
CA ASP A 119 -23.97 1.72 10.65
C ASP A 119 -24.82 0.54 10.18
N SER A 120 -25.85 0.78 9.37
CA SER A 120 -26.66 -0.27 8.75
C SER A 120 -25.81 -1.26 7.94
N ILE A 121 -24.87 -0.77 7.12
CA ILE A 121 -23.93 -1.59 6.35
C ILE A 121 -22.95 -2.31 7.28
N ARG A 122 -22.41 -1.62 8.31
CA ARG A 122 -21.51 -2.26 9.28
C ARG A 122 -22.20 -3.42 10.01
N THR A 123 -23.45 -3.23 10.40
CA THR A 123 -24.29 -4.23 11.06
C THR A 123 -24.65 -5.37 10.10
N ALA A 124 -24.92 -5.09 8.82
CA ALA A 124 -25.14 -6.13 7.81
C ALA A 124 -23.90 -7.01 7.60
N ILE A 125 -22.70 -6.41 7.48
CA ILE A 125 -21.43 -7.14 7.38
C ILE A 125 -21.22 -8.05 8.59
N TRP A 126 -21.50 -7.54 9.78
CA TRP A 126 -21.39 -8.30 11.03
C TRP A 126 -22.36 -9.48 11.05
N ASN A 127 -23.63 -9.26 10.70
CA ASN A 127 -24.65 -10.30 10.70
C ASN A 127 -24.32 -11.42 9.69
N ASP A 128 -23.88 -11.06 8.48
CA ASP A 128 -23.47 -12.03 7.47
C ASP A 128 -22.28 -12.88 7.96
N TYR A 129 -21.31 -12.25 8.63
CA TYR A 129 -20.14 -12.96 9.19
C TYR A 129 -20.51 -13.89 10.36
N ILE A 130 -21.38 -13.44 11.27
CA ILE A 130 -21.82 -14.23 12.42
C ILE A 130 -22.73 -15.39 12.00
N ALA A 131 -23.50 -15.24 10.92
CA ALA A 131 -24.35 -16.31 10.41
C ALA A 131 -23.52 -17.51 9.96
N ASP A 132 -22.54 -17.31 9.05
CA ASP A 132 -21.70 -18.38 8.52
C ASP A 132 -20.28 -17.88 8.21
N PRO A 133 -19.31 -17.97 9.14
CA PRO A 133 -17.96 -17.46 8.91
C PRO A 133 -17.18 -18.25 7.86
N ALA A 134 -17.55 -19.52 7.62
CA ALA A 134 -16.94 -20.35 6.58
C ALA A 134 -17.32 -19.87 5.17
N THR A 135 -18.59 -19.48 4.99
CA THR A 135 -19.12 -19.00 3.71
C THR A 135 -18.80 -17.52 3.52
N PHE A 136 -19.09 -16.69 4.52
CA PHE A 136 -18.89 -15.24 4.52
C PHE A 136 -17.52 -14.86 5.07
N ASN A 137 -16.48 -15.34 4.40
CA ASN A 137 -15.11 -14.99 4.76
C ASN A 137 -14.85 -13.48 4.51
N VAL A 138 -13.88 -12.90 5.22
CA VAL A 138 -13.55 -11.45 5.16
C VAL A 138 -13.32 -10.97 3.74
N ARG A 139 -12.68 -11.80 2.91
CA ARG A 139 -12.42 -11.52 1.48
C ARG A 139 -13.70 -11.45 0.66
N LEU A 140 -14.68 -12.31 0.92
CA LEU A 140 -15.97 -12.30 0.22
C LEU A 140 -16.80 -11.08 0.64
N LEU A 141 -16.81 -10.75 1.93
CA LEU A 141 -17.48 -9.56 2.46
C LEU A 141 -16.87 -8.28 1.88
N SER A 142 -15.54 -8.21 1.78
CA SER A 142 -14.81 -7.12 1.12
C SER A 142 -15.26 -6.94 -0.34
N GLN A 143 -15.29 -8.03 -1.12
CA GLN A 143 -15.73 -7.99 -2.52
C GLN A 143 -17.20 -7.61 -2.67
N ARG A 144 -18.08 -8.12 -1.78
CA ARG A 144 -19.52 -7.87 -1.83
C ARG A 144 -19.87 -6.42 -1.49
N HIS A 145 -19.17 -5.83 -0.52
CA HIS A 145 -19.43 -4.47 -0.05
C HIS A 145 -18.52 -3.41 -0.69
N GLY A 146 -17.53 -3.80 -1.51
CA GLY A 146 -16.59 -2.87 -2.13
C GLY A 146 -15.68 -2.18 -1.10
N LEU A 147 -15.29 -2.90 -0.05
CA LEU A 147 -14.46 -2.38 1.04
C LEU A 147 -13.11 -3.06 1.06
N SER A 148 -12.06 -2.38 1.51
CA SER A 148 -10.76 -3.01 1.73
C SER A 148 -10.83 -4.08 2.83
N ILE A 149 -10.02 -5.13 2.70
CA ILE A 149 -10.02 -6.27 3.64
C ILE A 149 -9.70 -5.80 5.06
N ALA A 150 -8.73 -4.89 5.20
CA ALA A 150 -8.36 -4.31 6.48
C ALA A 150 -9.53 -3.55 7.15
N ARG A 151 -10.36 -2.89 6.34
CA ARG A 151 -11.52 -2.12 6.82
C ARG A 151 -12.64 -3.05 7.28
N VAL A 152 -12.87 -4.16 6.58
CA VAL A 152 -13.83 -5.19 7.01
C VAL A 152 -13.40 -5.83 8.33
N ASP A 153 -12.13 -6.22 8.46
CA ASP A 153 -11.58 -6.77 9.71
C ASP A 153 -11.75 -5.79 10.89
N ALA A 154 -11.47 -4.50 10.66
CA ALA A 154 -11.70 -3.47 11.68
C ALA A 154 -13.17 -3.35 12.09
N ILE A 155 -14.10 -3.41 11.13
CA ILE A 155 -15.55 -3.39 11.40
C ILE A 155 -15.95 -4.57 12.28
N LEU A 156 -15.50 -5.79 11.96
CA LEU A 156 -15.80 -6.99 12.75
C LEU A 156 -15.29 -6.86 14.18
N ARG A 157 -14.06 -6.37 14.38
CA ARG A 157 -13.52 -6.13 15.73
C ARG A 157 -14.31 -5.11 16.52
N LEU A 158 -14.65 -3.97 15.91
CA LEU A 158 -15.40 -2.90 16.56
C LEU A 158 -16.83 -3.34 16.90
N LYS A 159 -17.50 -4.10 16.03
CA LYS A 159 -18.84 -4.65 16.31
C LYS A 159 -18.81 -5.72 17.40
N GLY A 160 -17.77 -6.57 17.45
CA GLY A 160 -17.58 -7.49 18.55
C GLY A 160 -17.40 -6.78 19.91
N LEU A 161 -16.67 -5.66 19.93
CA LEU A 161 -16.55 -4.81 21.13
C LEU A 161 -17.87 -4.12 21.49
N GLU A 162 -18.63 -3.66 20.49
CA GLU A 162 -19.96 -3.08 20.68
C GLU A 162 -20.89 -4.08 21.38
N GLU A 163 -20.96 -5.33 20.92
CA GLU A 163 -21.75 -6.40 21.55
C GLU A 163 -21.29 -6.72 22.98
N HIS A 164 -19.97 -6.67 23.23
CA HIS A 164 -19.45 -6.81 24.59
C HIS A 164 -19.88 -5.65 25.50
N TRP A 165 -19.91 -4.42 24.97
CA TRP A 165 -20.32 -3.24 25.72
C TRP A 165 -21.82 -3.15 25.91
N LYS A 166 -22.65 -3.61 24.95
CA LYS A 166 -24.11 -3.70 25.12
C LYS A 166 -24.50 -4.45 26.39
N LYS A 167 -23.71 -5.44 26.79
CA LYS A 167 -23.92 -6.22 28.02
C LYS A 167 -23.59 -5.45 29.31
N LYS A 168 -22.75 -4.42 29.25
CA LYS A 168 -22.17 -3.74 30.42
C LYS A 168 -22.53 -2.26 30.56
N LYS A 169 -22.75 -1.55 29.45
CA LYS A 169 -22.92 -0.09 29.38
C LYS A 169 -23.95 0.28 28.31
N PRO A 170 -24.77 1.32 28.55
CA PRO A 170 -25.65 1.85 27.51
C PRO A 170 -24.83 2.52 26.41
N LEU A 171 -25.18 2.26 25.15
CA LEU A 171 -24.51 2.83 23.98
C LEU A 171 -25.09 4.20 23.61
N GLN A 172 -24.23 5.11 23.13
CA GLN A 172 -24.62 6.45 22.67
C GLN A 172 -25.13 6.43 21.22
N THR A 173 -26.30 5.84 20.99
CA THR A 173 -26.90 5.73 19.65
C THR A 173 -27.31 7.08 19.06
N GLY A 174 -27.77 8.03 19.88
CA GLY A 174 -28.13 9.38 19.42
C GLY A 174 -26.94 10.15 18.84
N PHE A 175 -25.75 9.98 19.42
CA PHE A 175 -24.52 10.58 18.90
C PHE A 175 -24.12 9.98 17.55
N LEU A 176 -24.26 8.66 17.40
CA LEU A 176 -24.02 7.97 16.14
C LEU A 176 -24.92 8.53 15.02
N ILE A 177 -26.23 8.62 15.27
CA ILE A 177 -27.20 9.14 14.29
C ILE A 177 -26.86 10.58 13.90
N GLY A 178 -26.55 11.43 14.89
CA GLY A 178 -26.16 12.82 14.65
C GLY A 178 -24.89 12.94 13.78
N MET A 179 -23.89 12.09 14.04
CA MET A 179 -22.63 12.12 13.31
C MET A 179 -22.77 11.56 11.88
N GLU A 180 -23.58 10.52 11.67
CA GLU A 180 -23.90 10.03 10.33
C GLU A 180 -24.68 11.06 9.50
N LYS A 181 -25.57 11.83 10.15
CA LYS A 181 -26.24 12.96 9.52
C LYS A 181 -25.25 14.05 9.11
N ALA A 182 -24.34 14.45 10.01
CA ALA A 182 -23.36 15.52 9.79
C ALA A 182 -22.28 15.19 8.74
N LEU A 183 -21.88 13.92 8.65
CA LEU A 183 -20.89 13.45 7.66
C LEU A 183 -21.53 13.11 6.30
N GLY A 184 -22.85 13.27 6.17
CA GLY A 184 -23.56 13.06 4.92
C GLY A 184 -23.56 11.60 4.51
N VAL A 185 -23.54 10.69 5.48
CA VAL A 185 -23.68 9.27 5.22
C VAL A 185 -25.09 9.07 4.69
N ALA A 186 -25.21 9.00 3.37
CA ALA A 186 -26.46 8.63 2.75
C ALA A 186 -26.77 7.22 3.26
N GLU A 187 -27.91 7.07 3.90
CA GLU A 187 -28.58 5.78 3.88
C GLU A 187 -28.85 5.54 2.40
N LYS A 188 -27.91 4.87 1.72
CA LYS A 188 -28.22 4.17 0.49
C LYS A 188 -29.26 3.16 0.96
N GLN A 189 -30.53 3.57 0.92
CA GLN A 189 -31.67 2.73 0.66
C GLN A 189 -31.23 2.00 -0.59
N ALA A 190 -30.52 0.90 -0.39
CA ALA A 190 -30.00 0.10 -1.45
C ALA A 190 -31.24 -0.26 -2.22
N SER A 191 -31.46 0.40 -3.37
CA SER A 191 -32.34 -0.17 -4.36
C SER A 191 -31.67 -1.50 -4.63
N LEU A 192 -32.24 -2.55 -4.03
CA LEU A 192 -31.68 -3.90 -3.89
C LEU A 192 -31.29 -4.52 -5.25
N ARG A 193 -31.67 -3.84 -6.34
CA ARG A 193 -31.39 -4.16 -7.73
C ARG A 193 -30.00 -3.71 -8.21
N GLY A 194 -29.36 -2.70 -7.62
CA GLY A 194 -28.05 -2.18 -8.07
C GLY A 194 -26.84 -2.82 -7.40
N ALA A 195 -26.92 -3.12 -6.09
CA ALA A 195 -25.75 -3.53 -5.30
C ALA A 195 -25.18 -4.92 -5.65
N ARG A 196 -25.96 -5.80 -6.31
CA ARG A 196 -25.51 -7.15 -6.68
C ARG A 196 -24.59 -7.21 -7.90
N ARG A 197 -24.50 -6.15 -8.71
CA ARG A 197 -23.71 -6.17 -9.95
C ARG A 197 -22.38 -5.44 -9.88
N THR A 198 -22.15 -4.58 -8.88
CA THR A 198 -21.08 -3.57 -8.98
C THR A 198 -19.90 -3.77 -8.04
N GLY A 199 -20.02 -4.56 -6.97
CA GLY A 199 -18.97 -4.69 -5.95
C GLY A 199 -17.61 -5.16 -6.46
N GLY A 200 -17.59 -6.05 -7.47
CA GLY A 200 -16.34 -6.54 -8.06
C GLY A 200 -15.70 -5.61 -9.10
N GLN A 201 -16.48 -4.69 -9.70
CA GLN A 201 -16.01 -3.77 -10.74
C GLN A 201 -15.73 -2.37 -10.20
N GLU A 202 -16.26 -2.04 -9.01
CA GLU A 202 -16.07 -0.78 -8.27
C GLU A 202 -15.21 -0.95 -7.02
N LEU A 203 -14.47 -2.05 -6.86
CA LEU A 203 -13.25 -2.00 -6.06
C LEU A 203 -12.33 -1.01 -6.78
N GLY A 204 -12.50 0.28 -6.47
CA GLY A 204 -11.69 1.35 -7.02
C GLY A 204 -10.23 1.00 -6.82
N GLU A 205 -9.38 1.45 -7.73
CA GLU A 205 -7.93 1.26 -7.65
C GLU A 205 -7.41 1.56 -6.23
N ASP A 206 -8.01 2.57 -5.57
CA ASP A 206 -7.82 2.95 -4.16
C ASP A 206 -7.95 1.79 -3.14
N ALA A 207 -8.91 0.87 -3.31
CA ALA A 207 -9.12 -0.22 -2.36
C ALA A 207 -8.04 -1.30 -2.47
N VAL A 208 -7.60 -1.58 -3.70
CA VAL A 208 -6.52 -2.54 -3.97
C VAL A 208 -5.18 -1.97 -3.50
N GLU A 209 -4.90 -0.70 -3.83
CA GLU A 209 -3.69 -0.02 -3.36
C GLU A 209 -3.65 0.07 -1.82
N ALA A 210 -4.78 0.36 -1.18
CA ALA A 210 -4.87 0.39 0.28
C ALA A 210 -4.60 -0.97 0.94
N ASP A 211 -5.07 -2.07 0.35
CA ASP A 211 -4.79 -3.41 0.87
C ASP A 211 -3.30 -3.77 0.68
N GLU A 212 -2.70 -3.46 -0.47
CA GLU A 212 -1.26 -3.65 -0.72
C GLU A 212 -0.40 -2.84 0.26
N LEU A 213 -0.74 -1.56 0.48
CA LEU A 213 -0.05 -0.69 1.44
C LEU A 213 -0.25 -1.19 2.88
N SER A 214 -1.45 -1.66 3.25
CA SER A 214 -1.72 -2.20 4.58
C SER A 214 -0.89 -3.45 4.85
N GLU A 215 -0.78 -4.38 3.89
CA GLU A 215 0.06 -5.56 4.03
C GLU A 215 1.55 -5.21 4.15
N ALA A 216 2.02 -4.25 3.34
CA ALA A 216 3.41 -3.79 3.41
C ALA A 216 3.74 -3.08 4.74
N THR A 217 2.80 -2.30 5.27
CA THR A 217 3.01 -1.47 6.47
C THR A 217 2.63 -2.15 7.78
N LYS A 218 1.83 -3.23 7.78
CA LYS A 218 1.44 -3.97 9.00
C LYS A 218 2.64 -4.38 9.84
N ASN A 219 3.73 -4.82 9.20
CA ASN A 219 4.96 -5.19 9.89
C ASN A 219 5.68 -3.97 10.46
N VAL A 220 5.76 -2.88 9.69
CA VAL A 220 6.43 -1.63 10.10
C VAL A 220 5.68 -0.92 11.23
N ALA A 221 4.35 -0.88 11.17
CA ALA A 221 3.51 -0.31 12.22
C ALA A 221 3.60 -1.13 13.50
N ARG A 222 3.64 -2.47 13.40
CA ARG A 222 3.88 -3.36 14.54
C ARG A 222 5.24 -3.10 15.17
N ASP A 223 6.29 -2.92 14.36
CA ASP A 223 7.64 -2.58 14.85
C ASP A 223 7.68 -1.20 15.53
N ARG A 224 6.93 -0.21 15.01
CA ARG A 224 6.81 1.12 15.64
C ARG A 224 6.04 1.07 16.96
N TYR A 225 4.93 0.36 17.03
CA TYR A 225 4.17 0.19 18.27
C TYR A 225 4.96 -0.61 19.31
N GLN A 226 5.76 -1.59 18.89
CA GLN A 226 6.73 -2.26 19.77
C GLN A 226 7.79 -1.30 20.30
N ARG A 227 8.27 -0.34 19.49
CA ARG A 227 9.21 0.70 19.96
C ARG A 227 8.57 1.74 20.88
N LEU A 228 7.28 2.04 20.73
CA LEU A 228 6.59 3.10 21.48
C LEU A 228 6.08 2.66 22.86
N PHE A 229 5.83 1.36 23.07
CA PHE A 229 5.20 0.87 24.31
C PHE A 229 6.16 0.31 25.37
N TRP A 230 7.46 0.22 25.07
CA TRP A 230 8.44 -0.39 25.98
C TRP A 230 9.52 0.63 26.36
N GLU A 231 9.14 1.56 27.25
CA GLU A 231 9.99 2.50 28.02
C GLU A 231 11.00 3.37 27.22
N PRO A 232 11.46 4.51 27.77
CA PRO A 232 12.63 5.19 27.24
C PRO A 232 13.86 4.27 27.40
N VAL A 233 14.12 3.46 26.37
CA VAL A 233 15.37 2.71 26.25
C VAL A 233 16.49 3.74 26.17
N ILE A 234 17.34 3.73 27.20
CA ILE A 234 18.52 4.59 27.28
C ILE A 234 19.35 4.30 26.01
N GLU A 235 19.69 5.35 25.25
CA GLU A 235 20.40 5.23 23.97
C GLU A 235 21.65 4.34 24.14
N GLY A 236 21.60 3.12 23.59
CA GLY A 236 22.72 2.17 23.63
C GLY A 236 22.47 0.82 24.33
N GLN A 237 21.31 0.61 24.98
CA GLN A 237 20.91 -0.74 25.42
C GLN A 237 19.86 -1.33 24.48
N ASP A 238 19.99 -2.63 24.16
CA ASP A 238 18.95 -3.33 23.42
C ASP A 238 17.71 -3.50 24.32
N PRO A 239 16.49 -3.22 23.82
CA PRO A 239 15.27 -3.39 24.60
C PRO A 239 15.19 -4.82 25.15
N THR A 240 14.98 -4.98 26.46
CA THR A 240 14.89 -6.28 27.12
C THR A 240 13.60 -6.98 26.68
N MET A 241 13.65 -7.65 25.54
CA MET A 241 12.51 -8.39 25.01
C MET A 241 12.35 -9.71 25.77
N PRO A 242 11.11 -10.11 26.12
CA PRO A 242 10.83 -11.44 26.65
C PRO A 242 11.44 -12.51 25.73
N GLU A 243 12.12 -13.50 26.33
CA GLU A 243 12.89 -14.51 25.60
C GLU A 243 12.06 -15.26 24.54
N SER A 244 10.77 -15.46 24.80
CA SER A 244 9.82 -16.06 23.86
C SER A 244 9.62 -15.25 22.57
N LEU A 245 9.58 -13.91 22.67
CA LEU A 245 9.45 -13.02 21.51
C LEU A 245 10.79 -12.84 20.79
N ALA A 246 11.91 -12.85 21.52
CA ALA A 246 13.24 -12.86 20.93
C ALA A 246 13.48 -14.12 20.10
N SER A 247 13.07 -15.29 20.62
CA SER A 247 13.09 -16.58 19.90
C SER A 247 12.23 -16.53 18.62
N ALA A 248 10.98 -16.06 18.72
CA ALA A 248 10.10 -15.93 17.56
C ALA A 248 10.66 -14.98 16.49
N SER A 249 11.30 -13.88 16.90
CA SER A 249 11.97 -12.94 16.00
C SER A 249 13.15 -13.59 15.27
N ARG A 250 13.97 -14.39 15.98
CA ARG A 250 15.08 -15.16 15.38
C ARG A 250 14.56 -16.16 14.36
N ILE A 251 13.55 -16.97 14.72
CA ILE A 251 12.92 -17.93 13.82
C ILE A 251 12.37 -17.24 12.56
N GLY A 252 11.73 -16.07 12.70
CA GLY A 252 11.23 -15.30 11.58
C GLY A 252 12.35 -14.77 10.65
N LYS A 253 13.46 -14.29 11.21
CA LYS A 253 14.64 -13.85 10.45
C LYS A 253 15.29 -15.01 9.72
N ASP A 254 15.45 -16.15 10.39
CA ASP A 254 16.04 -17.36 9.81
C ASP A 254 15.16 -17.89 8.68
N ALA A 255 13.84 -17.96 8.87
CA ALA A 255 12.90 -18.36 7.83
C ALA A 255 12.96 -17.44 6.60
N LYS A 256 13.07 -16.12 6.81
CA LYS A 256 13.22 -15.15 5.72
C LYS A 256 14.54 -15.32 4.98
N ALA A 257 15.65 -15.46 5.71
CA ALA A 257 16.97 -15.71 5.11
C ALA A 257 17.01 -17.04 4.34
N HIS A 258 16.38 -18.10 4.87
CA HIS A 258 16.21 -19.37 4.18
C HIS A 258 15.38 -19.21 2.90
N HIS A 259 14.31 -18.43 2.93
CA HIS A 259 13.50 -18.15 1.76
C HIS A 259 14.27 -17.38 0.68
N GLU A 260 15.01 -16.33 1.06
CA GLU A 260 15.86 -15.56 0.15
C GLU A 260 16.98 -16.42 -0.45
N LYS A 261 17.64 -17.26 0.37
CA LYS A 261 18.64 -18.22 -0.10
C LYS A 261 18.04 -19.26 -1.05
N ALA A 262 16.81 -19.72 -0.80
CA ALA A 262 16.09 -20.62 -1.70
C ALA A 262 15.71 -19.94 -3.02
N GLN A 263 15.37 -18.63 -3.01
CA GLN A 263 15.14 -17.85 -4.23
C GLN A 263 16.43 -17.70 -5.05
N LEU A 264 17.54 -17.35 -4.41
CA LEU A 264 18.86 -17.28 -5.06
C LEU A 264 19.28 -18.63 -5.65
N ASN A 265 19.03 -19.72 -4.93
CA ASN A 265 19.32 -21.07 -5.42
C ASN A 265 18.52 -21.43 -6.69
N LYS A 266 17.29 -20.92 -6.86
CA LYS A 266 16.51 -21.12 -8.10
C LYS A 266 17.13 -20.41 -9.31
N LEU A 267 17.87 -19.33 -9.06
CA LEU A 267 18.57 -18.55 -10.08
C LEU A 267 19.99 -19.06 -10.35
N ARG A 268 20.40 -20.22 -9.82
CA ARG A 268 21.73 -20.84 -10.06
C ARG A 268 22.11 -21.05 -11.53
N ARG A 269 21.16 -20.93 -12.46
CA ARG A 269 21.43 -20.98 -13.90
C ARG A 269 22.12 -19.72 -14.41
N LEU A 270 22.09 -18.61 -13.65
CA LEU A 270 22.84 -17.40 -13.96
C LEU A 270 24.28 -17.60 -13.47
N LYS A 271 25.24 -17.47 -14.39
CA LYS A 271 26.65 -17.44 -14.04
C LYS A 271 26.93 -16.13 -13.31
N PHE A 272 27.26 -16.21 -12.02
CA PHE A 272 27.66 -15.05 -11.21
C PHE A 272 29.16 -14.73 -11.32
N ASN A 273 29.91 -15.53 -12.05
CA ASN A 273 31.33 -15.30 -12.25
C ASN A 273 31.50 -14.13 -13.21
N THR A 274 32.02 -13.01 -12.72
CA THR A 274 32.43 -11.88 -13.54
C THR A 274 33.52 -12.37 -14.50
N GLU A 275 33.26 -12.29 -15.80
CA GLU A 275 34.29 -12.58 -16.79
C GLU A 275 35.37 -11.50 -16.76
N PRO A 276 36.64 -11.84 -17.05
CA PRO A 276 37.75 -10.90 -16.98
C PRO A 276 37.54 -9.73 -17.96
N GLU A 277 38.09 -8.57 -17.58
CA GLU A 277 37.97 -7.31 -18.33
C GLU A 277 38.47 -7.48 -19.78
N VAL A 278 37.58 -7.23 -20.74
CA VAL A 278 37.93 -7.29 -22.17
C VAL A 278 38.41 -5.90 -22.60
N ILE A 279 39.72 -5.78 -22.78
CA ILE A 279 40.38 -4.56 -23.25
C ILE A 279 40.44 -4.61 -24.78
N HIS A 280 39.88 -3.60 -25.44
CA HIS A 280 39.89 -3.52 -26.91
C HIS A 280 40.73 -2.33 -27.37
N GLU A 281 41.91 -2.61 -27.93
CA GLU A 281 42.83 -1.62 -28.46
C GLU A 281 42.67 -1.51 -29.99
N ARG A 282 42.47 -0.28 -30.49
CA ARG A 282 42.49 0.03 -31.92
C ARG A 282 43.35 1.26 -32.17
N PRO A 283 44.30 1.24 -33.12
CA PRO A 283 45.18 2.38 -33.36
C PRO A 283 44.38 3.61 -33.79
N GLY A 284 44.69 4.76 -33.19
CA GLY A 284 44.02 6.04 -33.46
C GLY A 284 42.72 6.29 -32.67
N ARG A 285 42.33 5.39 -31.76
CA ARG A 285 41.21 5.61 -30.81
C ARG A 285 41.64 5.30 -29.37
N PRO A 286 41.05 5.96 -28.36
CA PRO A 286 41.31 5.65 -26.97
C PRO A 286 40.88 4.22 -26.62
N THR A 287 41.64 3.57 -25.75
CA THR A 287 41.37 2.20 -25.27
C THR A 287 40.02 2.14 -24.57
N LEU A 288 39.16 1.20 -25.00
CA LEU A 288 37.87 0.96 -24.37
C LEU A 288 37.97 -0.22 -23.41
N HIS A 289 37.62 0.03 -22.15
CA HIS A 289 37.56 -0.96 -21.07
C HIS A 289 36.11 -1.39 -20.86
N PHE A 290 35.77 -2.62 -21.26
CA PHE A 290 34.45 -3.18 -21.00
C PHE A 290 34.50 -3.95 -19.69
N VAL A 291 34.11 -3.26 -18.61
CA VAL A 291 33.88 -3.90 -17.31
C VAL A 291 32.47 -4.50 -17.33
N ASP A 292 32.39 -5.83 -17.33
CA ASP A 292 31.11 -6.49 -17.12
C ASP A 292 30.63 -6.19 -15.69
N VAL A 293 29.63 -5.32 -15.59
CA VAL A 293 28.96 -5.02 -14.32
C VAL A 293 28.16 -6.21 -13.79
N GLY A 294 27.99 -7.26 -14.60
CA GLY A 294 27.47 -8.56 -14.24
C GLY A 294 26.05 -8.52 -13.67
N VAL A 295 25.69 -9.59 -12.96
CA VAL A 295 24.38 -9.80 -12.32
C VAL A 295 24.12 -8.86 -11.14
N LYS A 296 25.07 -7.97 -10.79
CA LYS A 296 25.00 -7.10 -9.60
C LYS A 296 23.81 -6.14 -9.61
N PHE A 297 23.33 -5.76 -10.80
CA PHE A 297 22.23 -4.82 -10.96
C PHE A 297 20.92 -5.49 -11.39
N VAL A 298 20.86 -6.82 -11.40
CA VAL A 298 19.64 -7.54 -11.78
C VAL A 298 18.81 -7.84 -10.54
N ASP A 299 17.59 -7.30 -10.51
CA ASP A 299 16.65 -7.58 -9.42
C ASP A 299 16.16 -9.04 -9.50
N VAL A 300 16.57 -9.84 -8.49
CA VAL A 300 16.20 -11.24 -8.28
C VAL A 300 14.69 -11.45 -8.43
N ARG A 301 13.88 -10.51 -7.91
CA ARG A 301 12.41 -10.61 -7.94
C ARG A 301 11.87 -10.43 -9.35
N ASP A 302 12.38 -9.46 -10.08
CA ASP A 302 11.95 -9.20 -11.45
C ASP A 302 12.34 -10.36 -12.38
N GLN A 303 13.51 -10.97 -12.17
CA GLN A 303 13.93 -12.14 -12.95
C GLN A 303 13.04 -13.37 -12.70
N LEU A 304 12.73 -13.67 -11.43
CA LEU A 304 11.77 -14.73 -11.10
C LEU A 304 10.37 -14.45 -11.69
N LYS A 305 9.95 -13.17 -11.75
CA LYS A 305 8.69 -12.77 -12.39
C LYS A 305 8.72 -13.03 -13.90
N ARG A 306 9.83 -12.71 -14.58
CA ARG A 306 10.04 -12.98 -16.01
C ARG A 306 10.07 -14.48 -16.31
N ASP A 307 10.75 -15.28 -15.50
CA ASP A 307 10.80 -16.73 -15.67
C ASP A 307 9.41 -17.38 -15.54
N ARG A 308 8.63 -16.98 -14.52
CA ARG A 308 7.24 -17.44 -14.37
C ARG A 308 6.36 -17.01 -15.55
N ALA A 309 6.55 -15.79 -16.06
CA ALA A 309 5.84 -15.31 -17.23
C ALA A 309 6.22 -16.12 -18.49
N ALA A 310 7.51 -16.42 -18.68
CA ALA A 310 8.00 -17.25 -19.77
C ALA A 310 7.45 -18.68 -19.69
N GLN A 311 7.43 -19.30 -18.51
CA GLN A 311 6.82 -20.61 -18.28
C GLN A 311 5.32 -20.60 -18.60
N ARG A 312 4.58 -19.57 -18.16
CA ARG A 312 3.15 -19.41 -18.50
C ARG A 312 2.95 -19.29 -20.01
N ARG A 313 3.76 -18.50 -20.71
CA ARG A 313 3.70 -18.37 -22.18
C ARG A 313 4.02 -19.69 -22.87
N ALA A 314 5.04 -20.42 -22.42
CA ALA A 314 5.41 -21.73 -22.95
C ALA A 314 4.29 -22.76 -22.76
N HIS A 315 3.69 -22.81 -21.57
CA HIS A 315 2.54 -23.68 -21.28
C HIS A 315 1.32 -23.34 -22.15
N MET A 316 1.00 -22.05 -22.32
CA MET A 316 -0.09 -21.62 -23.21
C MET A 316 0.20 -21.95 -24.69
N LYS A 317 1.47 -21.84 -25.12
CA LYS A 317 1.89 -22.23 -26.47
C LYS A 317 1.81 -23.75 -26.68
N ALA A 318 2.18 -24.54 -25.68
CA ALA A 318 2.04 -26.01 -25.72
C ALA A 318 0.56 -26.41 -25.80
N LYS A 319 -0.31 -25.81 -24.97
CA LYS A 319 -1.77 -26.04 -25.04
C LYS A 319 -2.36 -25.65 -26.40
N ARG A 320 -1.87 -24.58 -27.03
CA ARG A 320 -2.28 -24.14 -28.37
C ARG A 320 -1.78 -25.05 -29.49
N ARG A 321 -0.66 -25.75 -29.32
CA ARG A 321 -0.12 -26.67 -30.32
C ARG A 321 -0.92 -27.98 -30.45
N GLY A 322 -1.87 -28.22 -29.54
CA GLY A 322 -2.66 -29.45 -29.53
C GLY A 322 -1.83 -30.70 -29.21
N PRO A 323 -2.47 -31.80 -28.77
CA PRO A 323 -1.81 -33.09 -28.59
C PRO A 323 -1.38 -33.75 -29.93
N GLU A 324 -1.81 -33.22 -31.07
CA GLU A 324 -1.65 -33.84 -32.40
C GLU A 324 -0.25 -33.63 -33.02
N ALA A 325 0.59 -32.77 -32.46
CA ALA A 325 1.95 -32.48 -32.98
C ALA A 325 3.09 -33.18 -32.20
N ALA A 326 2.78 -34.15 -31.32
CA ALA A 326 3.74 -34.78 -30.41
C ALA A 326 4.01 -36.27 -30.68
N SER A 327 3.94 -36.71 -31.94
CA SER A 327 4.58 -37.96 -32.38
C SER A 327 5.90 -37.61 -33.07
N PRO A 328 7.04 -37.54 -32.36
CA PRO A 328 8.32 -37.63 -33.03
C PRO A 328 8.46 -39.06 -33.55
N GLU A 329 8.36 -39.25 -34.86
CA GLU A 329 8.79 -40.51 -35.46
C GLU A 329 10.26 -40.74 -35.10
N PRO A 330 10.62 -41.92 -34.55
CA PRO A 330 12.01 -42.24 -34.29
C PRO A 330 12.77 -42.28 -35.63
N PRO A 331 14.00 -41.73 -35.69
CA PRO A 331 14.80 -41.79 -36.91
C PRO A 331 15.01 -43.25 -37.27
N VAL A 332 14.48 -43.64 -38.43
CA VAL A 332 14.70 -44.95 -39.03
C VAL A 332 16.19 -45.06 -39.31
N ASN A 333 16.84 -46.02 -38.65
CA ASN A 333 18.22 -46.39 -38.87
C ASN A 333 18.44 -46.68 -40.36
N ALA A 334 19.25 -45.85 -41.02
CA ALA A 334 19.86 -46.19 -42.30
C ALA A 334 20.96 -47.22 -42.03
N THR A 335 20.63 -48.47 -42.30
CA THR A 335 21.54 -49.60 -42.42
C THR A 335 22.49 -49.40 -43.61
N GLU A 336 23.76 -49.73 -43.36
CA GLU A 336 24.63 -50.53 -44.23
C GLU A 336 24.95 -50.00 -45.64
N THR A 337 26.19 -49.50 -45.78
CA THR A 337 27.07 -49.94 -46.88
C THR A 337 28.48 -50.12 -46.34
N GLU A 338 28.82 -51.39 -46.06
CA GLU A 338 30.19 -51.89 -46.16
C GLU A 338 30.69 -51.69 -47.60
N THR A 339 31.92 -51.21 -47.77
CA THR A 339 32.83 -51.79 -48.77
C THR A 339 34.28 -51.58 -48.32
N ALA A 340 34.97 -52.71 -48.20
CA ALA A 340 36.37 -52.88 -47.91
C ALA A 340 37.30 -52.34 -49.02
N SER A 341 38.51 -51.93 -48.63
CA SER A 341 39.75 -51.84 -49.43
C SER A 341 40.72 -50.92 -48.67
N ALA A 342 42.00 -51.20 -48.44
CA ALA A 342 42.86 -52.33 -48.70
C ALA A 342 44.12 -52.11 -47.85
N ALA A 343 44.77 -53.21 -47.48
CA ALA A 343 46.10 -53.23 -46.90
C ALA A 343 47.17 -52.82 -47.92
N ALA A 344 48.15 -52.03 -47.48
CA ALA A 344 49.59 -52.15 -47.77
C ALA A 344 50.36 -51.15 -46.92
#